data_AF-G7YM47-F1
#
_entry.id   AF-G7YM47-F1
#
_cell.length_a   1.000
_cell.length_b   1.000
_cell.length_c   1.000
_cell.angle_alpha   90.00
_cell.angle_beta   90.00
_cell.angle_gamma   90.00
#
_symmetry.space_group_name_H-M   'P 1'
#
loop_
_entity.id
_entity.type
_entity.pdbx_description
1 polymer ?
#
loop_
_entity_poly.entity_id
_entity_poly.type
_entity_poly.pdbx_seq_one_letter_code
_entity_poly.pdbx_strand_id
1 'polypeptide(L)'
;MNVQYLHHLPTLLSQALAALSLPAARTCTPLRTAVPRQYKRTEQLHTYCCKLLVSTGLNELGMFEWSFAGINTSLPGAGGDDCVNYLPASQRLLETLTITGVFAYLSIWALPRLTFPAFILPMNSNPLRQGLLVIHCIVFGIELGFKCATESLLWVLNPCHILTALQIIMLACQPSLLATVLFRLQMHMLNGPLLALAFPVLNTRQLPFEWTVYFIQHLLLLLIPVLMLDQTTVYSVEPLDDVSWSVLALSLQILYHFLILQPIALVSGHWNRMYFISNAPLITSFKREHVRLFRRENSDAPSVRW
;
A
#
# COMPACT_ATOMS: atom_id res chain seq x y z
N MET A 1 -18.91 -30.60 7.97
CA MET A 1 -17.62 -31.03 8.53
C MET A 1 -16.91 -29.82 9.12
N ASN A 2 -16.52 -29.94 10.40
CA ASN A 2 -15.65 -29.09 11.24
C ASN A 2 -15.84 -27.56 11.30
N VAL A 3 -16.71 -27.18 12.25
CA VAL A 3 -16.81 -25.86 12.90
C VAL A 3 -15.69 -25.71 13.94
N GLN A 4 -14.42 -25.74 13.51
CA GLN A 4 -13.27 -25.56 14.43
C GLN A 4 -12.27 -24.46 14.00
N TYR A 5 -12.41 -23.87 12.82
CA TYR A 5 -11.49 -22.82 12.35
C TYR A 5 -11.94 -21.37 12.63
N LEU A 6 -13.18 -21.13 13.07
CA LEU A 6 -13.67 -19.77 13.34
C LEU A 6 -13.21 -19.17 14.68
N HIS A 7 -12.69 -19.97 15.61
CA HIS A 7 -12.26 -19.48 16.93
C HIS A 7 -10.79 -19.03 16.99
N HIS A 8 -10.01 -19.21 15.93
CA HIS A 8 -8.57 -18.90 15.94
C HIS A 8 -8.17 -17.59 15.25
N LEU A 9 -9.07 -16.96 14.49
CA LEU A 9 -8.81 -15.69 13.83
C LEU A 9 -8.74 -14.47 14.79
N PRO A 10 -9.56 -14.37 15.85
CA PRO A 10 -9.42 -13.29 16.84
C PRO A 10 -8.14 -13.43 17.69
N THR A 11 -7.67 -14.67 17.91
CA THR A 11 -6.47 -14.94 18.71
C THR A 11 -5.18 -14.61 17.95
N LEU A 12 -5.12 -14.82 16.64
CA LEU A 12 -3.96 -14.45 15.82
C LEU A 12 -3.83 -12.93 15.67
N LEU A 13 -4.95 -12.21 15.52
CA LEU A 13 -4.96 -10.75 15.45
C LEU A 13 -4.63 -10.12 16.82
N SER A 14 -5.13 -10.71 17.91
CA SER A 14 -4.84 -10.29 19.29
C SER A 14 -3.37 -10.54 19.67
N GLN A 15 -2.78 -11.65 19.24
CA GLN A 15 -1.35 -11.93 19.46
C GLN A 15 -0.43 -11.01 18.66
N ALA A 16 -0.81 -10.64 17.43
CA ALA A 16 -0.10 -9.65 16.63
C ALA A 16 -0.19 -8.23 17.24
N LEU A 17 -1.32 -7.87 17.85
CA LEU A 17 -1.51 -6.60 18.55
C LEU A 17 -0.82 -6.56 19.92
N ALA A 18 -0.74 -7.68 20.64
CA ALA A 18 -0.01 -7.80 21.90
C ALA A 18 1.51 -7.73 21.71
N ALA A 19 2.03 -8.13 20.54
CA ALA A 19 3.43 -7.95 20.17
C ALA A 19 3.80 -6.47 19.89
N LEU A 20 2.80 -5.60 19.64
CA LEU A 20 2.96 -4.17 19.41
C LEU A 20 2.76 -3.30 20.66
N SER A 21 2.30 -3.87 21.77
CA SER A 21 2.21 -3.17 23.06
C SER A 21 3.56 -3.19 23.78
N LEU A 22 4.26 -2.06 23.77
CA LEU A 22 5.39 -1.78 24.67
C LEU A 22 4.99 -2.07 26.13
N PRO A 23 5.82 -2.75 26.94
CA PRO A 23 5.46 -3.03 28.32
C PRO A 23 5.39 -1.73 29.13
N ALA A 24 4.21 -1.47 29.69
CA ALA A 24 3.99 -0.43 30.68
C ALA A 24 4.89 -0.69 31.90
N ALA A 25 5.85 0.21 32.14
CA ALA A 25 6.69 0.21 33.33
C ALA A 25 5.81 0.46 34.56
N ARG A 26 5.71 -0.54 35.45
CA ARG A 26 5.13 -0.38 36.78
C ARG A 26 6.12 0.33 37.70
N THR A 27 5.74 1.51 38.18
CA THR A 27 6.37 2.18 39.32
C THR A 27 5.87 1.56 40.63
N CYS A 28 6.80 1.19 41.51
CA CYS A 28 6.87 1.62 42.93
C CYS A 28 7.77 0.71 43.78
N THR A 29 8.86 1.26 44.32
CA THR A 29 9.38 1.07 45.70
C THR A 29 10.55 2.03 45.95
N PRO A 30 10.85 2.39 47.21
CA PRO A 30 11.16 3.78 47.57
C PRO A 30 12.63 4.19 47.47
N LEU A 31 12.79 5.51 47.43
CA LEU A 31 14.03 6.29 47.50
C LEU A 31 15.10 5.69 48.42
N ARG A 32 16.29 5.42 47.85
CA ARG A 32 17.55 5.45 48.60
C ARG A 32 18.59 6.24 47.81
N THR A 33 19.14 7.23 48.48
CA THR A 33 20.09 8.26 48.05
C THR A 33 21.36 7.70 47.39
N ALA A 34 21.67 8.07 46.13
CA ALA A 34 23.06 8.11 45.60
C ALA A 34 23.19 8.74 44.17
N VAL A 35 23.78 9.95 44.11
CA VAL A 35 24.93 10.40 43.25
C VAL A 35 24.85 10.35 41.69
N PRO A 36 25.37 11.36 40.94
CA PRO A 36 25.00 11.69 39.56
C PRO A 36 25.82 10.94 38.49
N ARG A 37 25.66 9.61 38.39
CA ARG A 37 26.34 8.78 37.36
C ARG A 37 25.41 8.13 36.33
N GLN A 38 24.09 8.12 36.55
CA GLN A 38 23.14 7.43 35.66
C GLN A 38 22.78 8.21 34.39
N TYR A 39 22.79 9.55 34.41
CA TYR A 39 22.42 10.39 33.25
C TYR A 39 23.33 10.17 32.03
N LYS A 40 24.64 9.98 32.26
CA LYS A 40 25.62 9.73 31.19
C LYS A 40 25.49 8.36 30.54
N ARG A 41 25.01 7.35 31.28
CA ARG A 41 24.85 5.97 30.78
C ARG A 41 23.61 5.82 29.91
N THR A 42 22.52 6.56 30.20
CA THR A 42 21.31 6.58 29.37
C THR A 42 21.54 7.29 28.03
N GLU A 43 22.27 8.40 27.98
CA GLU A 43 22.60 9.06 26.70
C GLU A 43 23.56 8.21 25.84
N GLN A 44 24.54 7.53 26.46
CA GLN A 44 25.39 6.59 25.75
C GLN A 44 24.58 5.40 25.21
N LEU A 45 23.69 4.79 26.00
CA LEU A 45 22.88 3.66 25.54
C LEU A 45 21.94 4.06 24.39
N HIS A 46 21.33 5.26 24.45
CA HIS A 46 20.46 5.77 23.38
C HIS A 46 21.25 6.03 22.09
N THR A 47 22.47 6.58 22.21
CA THR A 47 23.37 6.83 21.07
C THR A 47 23.89 5.53 20.47
N TYR A 48 24.19 4.52 21.27
CA TYR A 48 24.60 3.20 20.79
C TYR A 48 23.45 2.44 20.15
N CYS A 49 22.21 2.49 20.70
CA CYS A 49 21.04 1.87 20.08
C CYS A 49 20.68 2.55 18.75
N CYS A 50 20.70 3.89 18.69
CA CYS A 50 20.51 4.62 17.43
C CYS A 50 21.62 4.29 16.42
N LYS A 51 22.90 4.29 16.82
CA LYS A 51 24.00 3.94 15.91
C LYS A 51 23.95 2.48 15.45
N LEU A 52 23.51 1.56 16.30
CA LEU A 52 23.36 0.15 15.94
C LEU A 52 22.18 -0.05 14.99
N LEU A 53 21.01 0.55 15.26
CA LEU A 53 19.84 0.53 14.38
C LEU A 53 20.14 1.19 13.01
N VAL A 54 20.88 2.30 13.01
CA VAL A 54 21.34 2.97 11.79
C VAL A 54 22.38 2.11 11.05
N SER A 55 23.34 1.49 11.75
CA SER A 55 24.35 0.62 11.13
C SER A 55 23.75 -0.68 10.56
N THR A 56 22.78 -1.28 11.25
CA THR A 56 22.05 -2.45 10.70
C THR A 56 21.14 -2.05 9.56
N GLY A 57 20.47 -0.89 9.64
CA GLY A 57 19.66 -0.35 8.55
C GLY A 57 20.47 0.03 7.31
N LEU A 58 21.70 0.55 7.48
CA LEU A 58 22.62 0.89 6.38
C LEU A 58 23.18 -0.37 5.69
N ASN A 59 23.47 -1.43 6.42
CA ASN A 59 23.91 -2.71 5.83
C ASN A 59 22.78 -3.43 5.09
N GLU A 60 21.55 -3.39 5.60
CA GLU A 60 20.35 -3.88 4.91
C GLU A 60 20.06 -3.05 3.65
N LEU A 61 20.20 -1.72 3.72
CA LEU A 61 20.02 -0.82 2.58
C LEU A 61 20.97 -1.11 1.42
N GLY A 62 22.25 -1.39 1.70
CA GLY A 62 23.22 -1.81 0.68
C GLY A 62 22.86 -3.15 0.02
N MET A 63 22.15 -4.04 0.72
CA MET A 63 21.67 -5.32 0.17
C MET A 63 20.45 -5.15 -0.75
N PHE A 64 19.68 -4.06 -0.60
CA PHE A 64 18.48 -3.79 -1.42
C PHE A 64 18.71 -2.73 -2.51
N GLU A 65 19.91 -2.17 -2.64
CA GLU A 65 20.22 -1.11 -3.62
C GLU A 65 19.84 -1.49 -5.05
N TRP A 66 20.10 -2.74 -5.46
CA TRP A 66 19.73 -3.29 -6.77
C TRP A 66 18.23 -3.19 -7.10
N SER A 67 17.35 -3.05 -6.09
CA SER A 67 15.90 -2.94 -6.28
C SER A 67 15.41 -1.52 -6.58
N PHE A 68 16.29 -0.51 -6.44
CA PHE A 68 15.97 0.90 -6.71
C PHE A 68 17.09 1.70 -7.38
N ALA A 69 18.23 1.09 -7.69
CA ALA A 69 19.38 1.75 -8.31
C ALA A 69 19.06 2.40 -9.68
N GLY A 70 18.12 1.84 -10.43
CA GLY A 70 17.71 2.38 -11.73
C GLY A 70 16.66 3.48 -11.65
N ILE A 71 16.24 3.91 -10.46
CA ILE A 71 15.28 5.00 -10.28
C ILE A 71 15.96 6.34 -10.60
N ASN A 72 15.52 6.99 -11.67
CA ASN A 72 16.03 8.30 -12.05
C ASN A 72 15.45 9.41 -11.14
N THR A 73 16.23 9.87 -10.16
CA THR A 73 15.88 10.96 -9.22
C THR A 73 15.85 12.34 -9.85
N SER A 74 16.39 12.53 -11.06
CA SER A 74 16.27 13.80 -11.78
C SER A 74 14.85 14.06 -12.29
N LEU A 75 14.01 13.03 -12.39
CA LEU A 75 12.63 13.16 -12.80
C LEU A 75 11.77 13.66 -11.62
N PRO A 76 11.02 14.76 -11.78
CA PRO A 76 10.12 15.25 -10.74
C PRO A 76 9.15 14.16 -10.26
N GLY A 77 9.12 13.95 -8.95
CA GLY A 77 8.26 12.97 -8.29
C GLY A 77 8.73 11.51 -8.36
N ALA A 78 9.87 11.20 -8.98
CA ALA A 78 10.45 9.85 -8.98
C ALA A 78 11.26 9.55 -7.70
N GLY A 79 11.82 10.57 -7.04
CA GLY A 79 12.59 10.44 -5.80
C GLY A 79 13.57 11.60 -5.60
N GLY A 80 14.52 11.45 -4.68
CA GLY A 80 15.59 12.43 -4.44
C GLY A 80 15.34 13.38 -3.27
N ASP A 81 16.32 14.24 -3.01
CA ASP A 81 16.32 15.12 -1.83
C ASP A 81 15.13 16.07 -1.80
N ASP A 82 14.68 16.56 -2.96
CA ASP A 82 13.48 17.40 -3.05
C ASP A 82 12.23 16.66 -2.57
N CYS A 83 12.17 15.35 -2.80
CA CYS A 83 11.08 14.49 -2.36
C CYS A 83 11.15 14.24 -0.84
N VAL A 84 12.35 13.93 -0.34
CA VAL A 84 12.57 13.68 1.09
C VAL A 84 12.35 14.94 1.91
N ASN A 85 12.71 16.11 1.40
CA ASN A 85 12.61 17.38 2.10
C ASN A 85 11.32 18.16 1.78
N TYR A 86 10.41 17.60 0.99
CA TYR A 86 9.14 18.24 0.60
C TYR A 86 8.28 18.67 1.81
N LEU A 87 8.23 17.84 2.86
CA LEU A 87 7.51 18.11 4.10
C LEU A 87 8.47 18.09 5.30
N PRO A 88 8.38 19.06 6.23
CA PRO A 88 9.21 19.06 7.43
C PRO A 88 8.91 17.82 8.29
N ALA A 89 9.95 17.29 8.95
CA ALA A 89 9.86 16.03 9.70
C ALA A 89 8.79 16.05 10.81
N SER A 90 8.61 17.20 11.48
CA SER A 90 7.59 17.37 12.52
C SER A 90 6.16 17.29 11.97
N GLN A 91 5.89 17.98 10.85
CA GLN A 91 4.60 17.91 10.17
C GLN A 91 4.32 16.49 9.68
N ARG A 92 5.31 15.85 9.06
CA ARG A 92 5.19 14.47 8.59
C ARG A 92 4.86 13.52 9.73
N LEU A 93 5.58 13.61 10.84
CA LEU A 93 5.33 12.78 12.02
C LEU A 93 3.91 12.99 12.56
N LEU A 94 3.47 14.26 12.66
CA LEU A 94 2.12 14.59 13.12
C LEU A 94 1.04 14.04 12.19
N GLU A 95 1.19 14.24 10.87
CA GLU A 95 0.28 13.71 9.85
C GLU A 95 0.23 12.18 9.92
N THR A 96 1.38 11.50 9.97
CA THR A 96 1.45 10.05 10.10
C THR A 96 0.74 9.56 11.35
N LEU A 97 1.05 10.11 12.53
CA LEU A 97 0.43 9.67 13.78
C LEU A 97 -1.10 9.90 13.77
N THR A 98 -1.54 11.06 13.26
CA THR A 98 -2.95 11.41 13.23
C THR A 98 -3.72 10.55 12.23
N ILE A 99 -3.24 10.45 10.99
CA ILE A 99 -3.90 9.71 9.91
C ILE A 99 -3.90 8.22 10.23
N THR A 100 -2.75 7.65 10.64
CA THR A 100 -2.68 6.26 11.07
C THR A 100 -3.63 5.99 12.24
N GLY A 101 -3.69 6.87 13.24
CA GLY A 101 -4.61 6.71 14.37
C GLY A 101 -6.08 6.67 13.96
N VAL A 102 -6.51 7.61 13.10
CA VAL A 102 -7.88 7.69 12.59
C VAL A 102 -8.25 6.45 11.78
N PHE A 103 -7.42 6.07 10.80
CA PHE A 103 -7.74 4.94 9.93
C PHE A 103 -7.54 3.57 10.61
N ALA A 104 -6.69 3.48 11.63
CA ALA A 104 -6.64 2.31 12.51
C ALA A 104 -7.93 2.18 13.31
N TYR A 105 -8.44 3.27 13.89
CA TYR A 105 -9.73 3.28 14.57
C TYR A 105 -10.88 2.88 13.64
N LEU A 106 -10.94 3.45 12.43
CA LEU A 106 -11.96 3.10 11.44
C LEU A 106 -11.88 1.64 11.00
N SER A 107 -10.67 1.09 10.85
CA SER A 107 -10.47 -0.34 10.57
C SER A 107 -11.02 -1.22 11.72
N ILE A 108 -10.68 -0.89 12.97
CA ILE A 108 -11.16 -1.62 14.15
C ILE A 108 -12.69 -1.51 14.27
N TRP A 109 -13.26 -0.37 13.91
CA TRP A 109 -14.70 -0.16 13.87
C TRP A 109 -15.38 -0.97 12.76
N ALA A 110 -14.80 -1.03 11.56
CA ALA A 110 -15.41 -1.69 10.41
C ALA A 110 -15.35 -3.22 10.48
N LEU A 111 -14.24 -3.79 10.98
CA LEU A 111 -14.00 -5.24 11.06
C LEU A 111 -15.15 -6.06 11.69
N PRO A 112 -15.70 -5.71 12.87
CA PRO A 112 -16.80 -6.46 13.48
C PRO A 112 -18.15 -6.25 12.77
N ARG A 113 -18.26 -5.31 11.84
CA ARG A 113 -19.49 -4.96 11.10
C ARG A 113 -19.54 -5.58 9.71
N LEU A 114 -18.49 -6.28 9.29
CA LEU A 114 -18.44 -6.89 7.97
C LEU A 114 -19.54 -7.94 7.81
N THR A 115 -20.38 -7.72 6.81
CA THR A 115 -21.39 -8.69 6.38
C THR A 115 -20.77 -9.71 5.43
N PHE A 116 -21.17 -10.97 5.54
CA PHE A 116 -20.70 -12.06 4.66
C PHE A 116 -21.90 -12.78 4.03
N PRO A 117 -21.74 -13.34 2.82
CA PRO A 117 -22.80 -14.12 2.20
C PRO A 117 -23.12 -15.36 3.05
N ALA A 118 -24.43 -15.64 3.24
CA ALA A 118 -24.91 -16.74 4.07
C ALA A 118 -24.52 -18.12 3.52
N PHE A 119 -24.41 -18.24 2.20
CA PHE A 119 -24.03 -19.47 1.53
C PHE A 119 -23.04 -19.15 0.41
N ILE A 120 -21.96 -19.93 0.35
CA ILE A 120 -21.01 -19.90 -0.76
C ILE A 120 -21.32 -21.10 -1.63
N LEU A 121 -21.92 -20.86 -2.80
CA LEU A 121 -22.15 -21.93 -3.75
C LEU A 121 -20.81 -22.41 -4.34
N PRO A 122 -20.61 -23.74 -4.50
CA PRO A 122 -19.46 -24.25 -5.20
C PRO A 122 -19.51 -23.75 -6.66
N MET A 123 -18.51 -22.99 -7.05
CA MET A 123 -18.41 -22.47 -8.39
C MET A 123 -17.92 -23.56 -9.35
N ASN A 124 -18.67 -23.81 -10.43
CA ASN A 124 -18.23 -24.70 -11.50
C ASN A 124 -16.94 -24.19 -12.16
N SER A 125 -16.21 -25.09 -12.84
CA SER A 125 -15.04 -24.72 -13.64
C SER A 125 -15.43 -23.66 -14.66
N ASN A 126 -14.96 -22.43 -14.43
CA ASN A 126 -15.26 -21.29 -15.28
C ASN A 126 -14.06 -21.01 -16.21
N PRO A 127 -14.15 -21.33 -17.51
CA PRO A 127 -13.05 -21.10 -18.45
C PRO A 127 -12.69 -19.62 -18.57
N LEU A 128 -13.66 -18.70 -18.37
CA LEU A 128 -13.39 -17.26 -18.34
C LEU A 128 -12.45 -16.91 -17.19
N ARG A 129 -12.73 -17.41 -15.97
CA ARG A 129 -11.87 -17.18 -14.80
C ARG A 129 -10.45 -17.69 -15.04
N GLN A 130 -10.31 -18.88 -15.61
CA GLN A 130 -8.99 -19.45 -15.92
C GLN A 130 -8.26 -18.61 -16.99
N GLY A 131 -8.96 -18.19 -18.03
CA GLY A 131 -8.41 -17.29 -19.04
C GLY A 131 -7.95 -15.95 -18.46
N LEU A 132 -8.79 -15.33 -17.62
CA LEU A 132 -8.46 -14.08 -16.92
C LEU A 132 -7.24 -14.26 -16.00
N LEU A 133 -7.16 -15.35 -15.24
CA LEU A 133 -6.00 -15.67 -14.41
C LEU A 133 -4.71 -15.75 -15.25
N VAL A 134 -4.72 -16.52 -16.34
CA VAL A 134 -3.55 -16.69 -17.21
C VAL A 134 -3.12 -15.36 -17.81
N ILE A 135 -4.06 -14.60 -18.37
CA ILE A 135 -3.78 -13.29 -18.96
C ILE A 135 -3.20 -12.34 -17.91
N HIS A 136 -3.79 -12.30 -16.71
CA HIS A 136 -3.36 -11.40 -15.65
C HIS A 136 -1.96 -11.77 -15.11
N CYS A 137 -1.67 -13.07 -14.97
CA CYS A 137 -0.33 -13.55 -14.62
C CYS A 137 0.72 -13.19 -15.68
N ILE A 138 0.40 -13.33 -16.97
CA ILE A 138 1.33 -12.96 -18.05
C ILE A 138 1.62 -11.46 -18.01
N VAL A 139 0.59 -10.62 -17.95
CA VAL A 139 0.74 -9.17 -17.91
C VAL A 139 1.54 -8.73 -16.69
N PHE A 140 1.24 -9.27 -15.50
CA PHE A 140 1.97 -8.95 -14.28
C PHE A 140 3.42 -9.44 -14.32
N GLY A 141 3.67 -10.63 -14.88
CA GLY A 141 5.02 -11.17 -15.07
C GLY A 141 5.86 -10.30 -16.01
N ILE A 142 5.27 -9.78 -17.09
CA ILE A 142 5.95 -8.85 -17.99
C ILE A 142 6.26 -7.52 -17.30
N GLU A 143 5.29 -6.94 -16.57
CA GLU A 143 5.52 -5.71 -15.78
C GLU A 143 6.65 -5.91 -14.77
N LEU A 144 6.65 -7.03 -14.02
CA LEU A 144 7.71 -7.37 -13.10
C LEU A 144 9.06 -7.52 -13.81
N GLY A 145 9.08 -8.15 -14.98
CA GLY A 145 10.26 -8.27 -15.83
C GLY A 145 10.85 -6.92 -16.22
N PHE A 146 10.02 -5.94 -16.60
CA PHE A 146 10.49 -4.58 -16.85
C PHE A 146 11.07 -3.92 -15.61
N LYS A 147 10.45 -4.10 -14.42
CA LYS A 147 10.96 -3.54 -13.17
C LYS A 147 12.27 -4.18 -12.70
N CYS A 148 12.44 -5.49 -12.92
CA CYS A 148 13.72 -6.16 -12.74
C CYS A 148 14.79 -5.61 -13.69
N ALA A 149 14.47 -5.50 -14.98
CA ALA A 149 15.43 -5.08 -16.01
C ALA A 149 15.88 -3.60 -15.86
N THR A 150 15.04 -2.77 -15.26
CA THR A 150 15.31 -1.34 -15.02
C THR A 150 15.73 -1.04 -13.59
N GLU A 151 16.00 -2.06 -12.76
CA GLU A 151 16.40 -1.90 -11.35
C GLU A 151 15.46 -0.95 -10.57
N SER A 152 14.17 -1.02 -10.89
CA SER A 152 13.10 -0.18 -10.33
C SER A 152 12.04 -1.02 -9.61
N LEU A 153 12.44 -2.20 -9.12
CA LEU A 153 11.60 -3.17 -8.43
C LEU A 153 10.87 -2.63 -7.20
N LEU A 154 11.41 -1.61 -6.56
CA LEU A 154 10.71 -0.93 -5.47
C LEU A 154 9.30 -0.51 -5.94
N TRP A 155 9.15 -0.05 -7.20
CA TRP A 155 7.86 0.37 -7.76
C TRP A 155 6.81 -0.75 -7.86
N VAL A 156 7.17 -2.02 -7.61
CA VAL A 156 6.22 -3.12 -7.44
C VAL A 156 5.32 -2.91 -6.21
N LEU A 157 5.74 -2.09 -5.24
CA LEU A 157 4.91 -1.70 -4.09
C LEU A 157 3.82 -0.68 -4.45
N ASN A 158 3.74 -0.20 -5.70
CA ASN A 158 2.64 0.64 -6.15
C ASN A 158 1.28 -0.07 -5.95
N PRO A 159 0.17 0.64 -5.62
CA PRO A 159 -1.04 -0.03 -5.15
C PRO A 159 -1.68 -0.83 -6.27
N CYS A 160 -1.53 -0.39 -7.52
CA CYS A 160 -2.02 -1.12 -8.69
C CYS A 160 -1.34 -2.48 -8.84
N HIS A 161 -0.04 -2.60 -8.55
CA HIS A 161 0.70 -3.85 -8.63
C HIS A 161 0.34 -4.80 -7.48
N ILE A 162 0.19 -4.26 -6.26
CA ILE A 162 -0.34 -5.02 -5.13
C ILE A 162 -1.76 -5.50 -5.42
N LEU A 163 -2.61 -4.63 -5.97
CA LEU A 163 -3.98 -4.98 -6.36
C LEU A 163 -4.01 -6.05 -7.45
N THR A 164 -3.10 -6.00 -8.42
CA THR A 164 -2.90 -7.06 -9.43
C THR A 164 -2.55 -8.38 -8.76
N ALA A 165 -1.62 -8.39 -7.80
CA ALA A 165 -1.27 -9.60 -7.06
C ALA A 165 -2.47 -10.15 -6.25
N LEU A 166 -3.24 -9.29 -5.58
CA LEU A 166 -4.46 -9.68 -4.86
C LEU A 166 -5.52 -10.27 -5.81
N GLN A 167 -5.69 -9.69 -7.01
CA GLN A 167 -6.57 -10.22 -8.05
C GLN A 167 -6.11 -11.59 -8.55
N ILE A 168 -4.81 -11.79 -8.79
CA ILE A 168 -4.25 -13.09 -9.16
C ILE A 168 -4.53 -14.13 -8.07
N ILE A 169 -4.28 -13.80 -6.80
CA ILE A 169 -4.54 -14.70 -5.67
C ILE A 169 -6.03 -15.06 -5.62
N MET A 170 -6.91 -14.07 -5.70
CA MET A 170 -8.35 -14.29 -5.71
C MET A 170 -8.81 -15.17 -6.89
N LEU A 171 -8.24 -14.96 -8.08
CA LEU A 171 -8.53 -15.75 -9.27
C LEU A 171 -7.91 -17.15 -9.21
N ALA A 172 -6.84 -17.38 -8.44
CA ALA A 172 -6.21 -18.69 -8.26
C ALA A 172 -6.85 -19.52 -7.13
N CYS A 173 -7.32 -18.87 -6.06
CA CYS A 173 -7.90 -19.55 -4.91
C CYS A 173 -9.22 -20.26 -5.23
N GLN A 174 -9.46 -21.39 -4.57
CA GLN A 174 -10.78 -22.03 -4.60
C GLN A 174 -11.84 -21.12 -3.94
N PRO A 175 -13.13 -21.29 -4.27
CA PRO A 175 -14.22 -20.57 -3.62
C PRO A 175 -14.09 -20.67 -2.10
N SER A 176 -13.84 -19.53 -1.46
CA SER A 176 -13.52 -19.45 -0.03
C SER A 176 -13.86 -18.06 0.50
N LEU A 177 -13.95 -17.94 1.83
CA LEU A 177 -14.13 -16.65 2.49
C LEU A 177 -13.05 -15.65 2.10
N LEU A 178 -11.80 -16.11 1.94
CA LEU A 178 -10.70 -15.27 1.49
C LEU A 178 -10.97 -14.68 0.11
N ALA A 179 -11.49 -15.47 -0.84
CA ALA A 179 -11.83 -14.97 -2.16
C ALA A 179 -12.92 -13.87 -2.09
N THR A 180 -13.93 -14.03 -1.23
CA THR A 180 -14.95 -12.99 -1.00
C THR A 180 -14.37 -11.73 -0.36
N VAL A 181 -13.52 -11.88 0.66
CA VAL A 181 -12.84 -10.73 1.30
C VAL A 181 -12.00 -9.98 0.28
N LEU A 182 -11.16 -10.69 -0.47
CA LEU A 182 -10.32 -10.09 -1.51
C LEU A 182 -11.17 -9.41 -2.58
N PHE A 183 -12.26 -10.06 -3.03
CA PHE A 183 -13.16 -9.51 -4.03
C PHE A 183 -13.84 -8.22 -3.56
N ARG A 184 -14.35 -8.17 -2.33
CA ARG A 184 -15.00 -6.96 -1.81
C ARG A 184 -14.01 -5.84 -1.54
N LEU A 185 -12.85 -6.15 -0.97
CA LEU A 185 -11.81 -5.15 -0.75
C LEU A 185 -11.33 -4.55 -2.07
N GLN A 186 -11.08 -5.37 -3.11
CA GLN A 186 -10.62 -4.84 -4.39
C GLN A 186 -11.64 -3.87 -5.02
N MET A 187 -12.95 -4.10 -4.87
CA MET A 187 -13.99 -3.27 -5.48
C MET A 187 -13.90 -1.82 -5.01
N HIS A 188 -13.51 -1.63 -3.74
CA HIS A 188 -13.32 -0.31 -3.13
C HIS A 188 -11.90 0.25 -3.30
N MET A 189 -10.95 -0.55 -3.79
CA MET A 189 -9.56 -0.14 -4.06
C MET A 189 -9.32 0.18 -5.55
N LEU A 190 -10.37 0.24 -6.39
CA LEU A 190 -10.29 0.55 -7.82
C LEU A 190 -10.04 2.04 -8.13
N ASN A 191 -10.06 2.90 -7.12
CA ASN A 191 -9.73 4.33 -7.25
C ASN A 191 -8.32 4.55 -7.82
N GLY A 192 -7.34 3.73 -7.44
CA GLY A 192 -5.96 3.83 -7.94
C GLY A 192 -5.86 3.59 -9.45
N PRO A 193 -6.34 2.44 -9.96
CA PRO A 193 -6.33 2.16 -11.40
C PRO A 193 -7.08 3.19 -12.25
N LEU A 194 -8.21 3.71 -11.76
CA LEU A 194 -8.95 4.79 -12.44
C LEU A 194 -8.11 6.07 -12.56
N LEU A 195 -7.47 6.50 -11.47
CA LEU A 195 -6.60 7.68 -11.47
C LEU A 195 -5.38 7.50 -12.38
N ALA A 196 -4.81 6.29 -12.41
CA ALA A 196 -3.69 5.96 -13.29
C ALA A 196 -4.06 6.03 -14.78
N LEU A 197 -5.28 5.63 -15.16
CA LEU A 197 -5.77 5.79 -16.53
C LEU A 197 -6.09 7.25 -16.88
N ALA A 198 -6.62 8.02 -15.92
CA ALA A 198 -6.96 9.43 -16.12
C ALA A 198 -5.73 10.34 -16.18
N PHE A 199 -4.72 10.05 -15.36
CA PHE A 199 -3.47 10.82 -15.22
C PHE A 199 -2.27 9.88 -15.33
N PRO A 200 -1.99 9.37 -16.55
CA PRO A 200 -0.97 8.35 -16.75
C PRO A 200 0.43 8.90 -16.52
N VAL A 201 1.22 8.15 -15.76
CA VAL A 201 2.63 8.47 -15.48
C VAL A 201 3.51 7.61 -16.38
N LEU A 202 3.88 8.16 -17.53
CA LEU A 202 4.63 7.45 -18.58
C LEU A 202 6.09 7.90 -18.67
N ASN A 203 6.46 9.04 -18.06
CA ASN A 203 7.80 9.63 -18.11
C ASN A 203 8.90 8.74 -17.49
N THR A 204 8.54 7.79 -16.64
CA THR A 204 9.46 6.83 -16.04
C THR A 204 9.51 5.49 -16.78
N ARG A 205 8.78 5.33 -17.88
CA ARG A 205 8.66 4.09 -18.64
C ARG A 205 9.45 4.21 -19.95
N GLN A 206 10.66 3.68 -19.97
CA GLN A 206 11.66 3.94 -21.02
C GLN A 206 11.80 2.78 -22.00
N LEU A 207 11.33 1.58 -21.64
CA LEU A 207 11.45 0.40 -22.49
C LEU A 207 10.30 0.29 -23.50
N PRO A 208 10.55 -0.27 -24.69
CA PRO A 208 9.49 -0.51 -25.67
C PRO A 208 8.43 -1.44 -25.06
N PHE A 209 7.15 -1.14 -25.36
CA PHE A 209 5.96 -1.82 -24.82
C PHE A 209 5.67 -1.64 -23.33
N GLU A 210 6.51 -0.96 -22.55
CA GLU A 210 6.25 -0.73 -21.12
C GLU A 210 4.97 0.11 -20.89
N TRP A 211 4.68 1.05 -21.78
CA TRP A 211 3.44 1.83 -21.79
C TRP A 211 2.23 0.98 -22.20
N THR A 212 2.38 0.06 -23.15
CA THR A 212 1.30 -0.83 -23.58
C THR A 212 0.89 -1.77 -22.44
N VAL A 213 1.88 -2.39 -21.78
CA VAL A 213 1.66 -3.27 -20.63
C VAL A 213 1.02 -2.49 -19.47
N TYR A 214 1.45 -1.25 -19.24
CA TYR A 214 0.81 -0.36 -18.27
C TYR A 214 -0.70 -0.21 -18.53
N PHE A 215 -1.11 0.19 -19.73
CA PHE A 215 -2.53 0.36 -20.03
C PHE A 215 -3.31 -0.96 -19.96
N ILE A 216 -2.74 -2.05 -20.49
CA ILE A 216 -3.37 -3.38 -20.42
C ILE A 216 -3.58 -3.80 -18.95
N GLN A 217 -2.57 -3.64 -18.10
CA GLN A 217 -2.68 -3.99 -16.69
C GLN A 217 -3.79 -3.19 -15.99
N HIS A 218 -3.83 -1.87 -16.21
CA HIS A 218 -4.81 -1.01 -15.55
C HIS A 218 -6.23 -1.24 -16.06
N LEU A 219 -6.40 -1.54 -17.35
CA LEU A 219 -7.69 -1.96 -17.90
C LEU A 219 -8.13 -3.32 -17.34
N LEU A 220 -7.23 -4.29 -17.22
CA LEU A 220 -7.53 -5.59 -16.61
C LEU A 220 -7.95 -5.45 -15.14
N LEU A 221 -7.28 -4.59 -14.37
CA LEU A 221 -7.63 -4.31 -12.97
C LEU A 221 -9.09 -3.85 -12.82
N LEU A 222 -9.63 -3.12 -13.80
CA LEU A 222 -11.01 -2.67 -13.81
C LEU A 222 -11.98 -3.69 -14.44
N LEU A 223 -11.53 -4.43 -15.46
CA LEU A 223 -12.38 -5.37 -16.20
C LEU A 223 -12.64 -6.66 -15.41
N ILE A 224 -11.62 -7.23 -14.77
CA ILE A 224 -11.73 -8.47 -13.99
C ILE A 224 -12.86 -8.43 -12.96
N PRO A 225 -12.95 -7.42 -12.06
CA PRO A 225 -14.02 -7.36 -11.08
C PRO A 225 -15.41 -7.27 -11.72
N VAL A 226 -15.55 -6.52 -12.82
CA VAL A 226 -16.82 -6.41 -13.56
C VAL A 226 -17.23 -7.75 -14.16
N LEU A 227 -16.29 -8.49 -14.75
CA LEU A 227 -16.57 -9.80 -15.37
C LEU A 227 -16.86 -10.91 -14.35
N MET A 228 -16.31 -10.81 -13.15
CA MET A 228 -16.49 -11.80 -12.09
C MET A 228 -17.69 -11.51 -11.18
N LEU A 229 -18.23 -10.30 -11.21
CA LEU A 229 -19.33 -9.87 -10.34
C LEU A 229 -20.56 -10.77 -10.49
N ASP A 230 -20.88 -11.51 -9.43
CA ASP A 230 -22.06 -12.37 -9.37
C ASP A 230 -22.54 -12.51 -7.92
N GLN A 231 -23.75 -12.03 -7.66
CA GLN A 231 -24.39 -12.03 -6.33
C GLN A 231 -24.66 -13.44 -5.78
N THR A 232 -24.65 -14.46 -6.64
CA THR A 232 -24.89 -15.86 -6.26
C THR A 232 -23.60 -16.60 -5.86
N THR A 233 -22.43 -15.97 -6.01
CA THR A 233 -21.13 -16.61 -5.82
C THR A 233 -20.26 -15.91 -4.76
N VAL A 234 -19.00 -16.37 -4.64
CA VAL A 234 -17.98 -15.71 -3.81
C VAL A 234 -17.66 -14.29 -4.27
N TYR A 235 -17.95 -13.96 -5.52
CA TYR A 235 -17.73 -12.64 -6.12
C TYR A 235 -18.94 -11.72 -5.97
N SER A 236 -19.58 -11.77 -4.80
CA SER A 236 -20.72 -10.93 -4.43
C SER A 236 -20.25 -9.67 -3.69
N VAL A 237 -20.95 -8.56 -3.93
CA VAL A 237 -20.75 -7.30 -3.19
C VAL A 237 -21.78 -7.16 -2.08
N GLU A 238 -21.46 -6.38 -1.08
CA GLU A 238 -22.35 -5.99 0.00
C GLU A 238 -23.53 -5.12 -0.49
N PRO A 239 -24.63 -5.05 0.30
CA PRO A 239 -25.70 -4.10 0.07
C PRO A 239 -25.20 -2.64 0.06
N LEU A 240 -25.86 -1.77 -0.71
CA LEU A 240 -25.43 -0.36 -0.88
C LEU A 240 -25.47 0.48 0.40
N ASP A 241 -26.21 0.04 1.41
CA ASP A 241 -26.30 0.67 2.74
C ASP A 241 -25.19 0.20 3.70
N ASP A 242 -24.47 -0.88 3.38
CA ASP A 242 -23.33 -1.36 4.16
C ASP A 242 -22.04 -0.64 3.76
N VAL A 243 -21.75 0.47 4.45
CA VAL A 243 -20.51 1.23 4.25
C VAL A 243 -19.27 0.58 4.88
N SER A 244 -19.42 -0.50 5.65
CA SER A 244 -18.33 -1.08 6.46
C SER A 244 -17.18 -1.57 5.57
N TRP A 245 -17.52 -2.19 4.43
CA TRP A 245 -16.54 -2.67 3.45
C TRP A 245 -15.77 -1.53 2.79
N SER A 246 -16.46 -0.45 2.42
CA SER A 246 -15.83 0.74 1.83
C SER A 246 -14.90 1.44 2.83
N VAL A 247 -15.36 1.62 4.07
CA VAL A 247 -14.55 2.21 5.16
C VAL A 247 -13.32 1.36 5.44
N LEU A 248 -13.46 0.04 5.52
CA LEU A 248 -12.33 -0.85 5.74
C LEU A 248 -11.32 -0.80 4.59
N ALA A 249 -11.78 -0.89 3.35
CA ALA A 249 -10.89 -0.88 2.18
C ALA A 249 -10.12 0.44 2.06
N LEU A 250 -10.80 1.57 2.24
CA LEU A 250 -10.14 2.88 2.28
C LEU A 250 -9.13 2.95 3.44
N SER A 251 -9.50 2.45 4.61
CA SER A 251 -8.60 2.45 5.77
C SER A 251 -7.36 1.62 5.53
N LEU A 252 -7.49 0.42 4.98
CA LEU A 252 -6.36 -0.44 4.61
C LEU A 252 -5.49 0.21 3.53
N GLN A 253 -6.10 0.86 2.53
CA GLN A 253 -5.35 1.57 1.51
C GLN A 253 -4.53 2.72 2.12
N ILE A 254 -5.11 3.55 2.99
CA ILE A 254 -4.40 4.65 3.64
C ILE A 254 -3.32 4.12 4.60
N LEU A 255 -3.65 3.13 5.43
CA LEU A 255 -2.67 2.52 6.34
C LEU A 255 -1.50 1.91 5.59
N TYR A 256 -1.73 1.25 4.45
CA TYR A 256 -0.65 0.75 3.59
C TYR A 256 0.31 1.88 3.16
N HIS A 257 -0.23 3.05 2.81
CA HIS A 257 0.62 4.18 2.40
C HIS A 257 1.46 4.72 3.54
N PHE A 258 0.87 4.89 4.73
CA PHE A 258 1.57 5.50 5.87
C PHE A 258 2.46 4.52 6.64
N LEU A 259 2.10 3.23 6.72
CA LEU A 259 2.81 2.24 7.50
C LEU A 259 3.84 1.44 6.70
N ILE A 260 3.66 1.29 5.39
CA ILE A 260 4.57 0.49 4.55
C ILE A 260 5.39 1.40 3.64
N LEU A 261 4.71 2.18 2.81
CA LEU A 261 5.40 2.93 1.76
C LEU A 261 6.18 4.11 2.27
N GLN A 262 5.61 4.89 3.20
CA GLN A 262 6.28 6.05 3.75
C GLN A 262 7.62 5.68 4.43
N PRO A 263 7.68 4.65 5.30
CA PRO A 263 8.95 4.22 5.87
C PRO A 263 9.95 3.77 4.79
N ILE A 264 9.51 2.99 3.80
CA ILE A 264 10.36 2.54 2.70
C ILE A 264 10.88 3.72 1.88
N ALA A 265 10.04 4.71 1.60
CA ALA A 265 10.41 5.95 0.93
C ALA A 265 11.48 6.74 1.69
N LEU A 266 11.29 6.89 3.01
CA LEU A 266 12.22 7.59 3.89
C LEU A 266 13.59 6.90 3.96
N VAL A 267 13.58 5.58 4.05
CA VAL A 267 14.80 4.78 4.16
C VAL A 267 15.53 4.73 2.82
N SER A 268 14.82 4.58 1.71
CA SER A 268 15.43 4.52 0.38
C SER A 268 15.84 5.90 -0.17
N GLY A 269 15.28 7.01 0.31
CA GLY A 269 15.51 8.35 -0.26
C GLY A 269 14.89 8.57 -1.65
N HIS A 270 14.21 7.55 -2.16
CA HIS A 270 13.43 7.58 -3.38
C HIS A 270 11.95 7.70 -2.99
N TRP A 271 11.03 8.05 -3.90
CA TRP A 271 9.56 8.15 -3.69
C TRP A 271 8.96 9.46 -3.18
N ASN A 272 8.18 10.11 -4.05
CA ASN A 272 7.15 11.10 -3.66
C ASN A 272 5.79 10.82 -4.29
N ARG A 273 5.73 10.11 -5.41
CA ARG A 273 4.50 9.97 -6.20
C ARG A 273 3.34 9.31 -5.45
N MET A 274 3.61 8.50 -4.43
CA MET A 274 2.58 7.82 -3.65
C MET A 274 2.03 8.65 -2.48
N TYR A 275 2.75 9.68 -2.02
CA TYR A 275 2.25 10.64 -1.04
C TYR A 275 1.11 11.51 -1.61
N PHE A 276 1.09 11.69 -2.93
CA PHE A 276 0.11 12.53 -3.62
C PHE A 276 -1.22 11.83 -3.87
N ILE A 277 -1.25 10.50 -4.09
CA ILE A 277 -2.51 9.79 -4.42
C ILE A 277 -3.38 9.60 -3.17
N SER A 278 -2.80 9.44 -1.99
CA SER A 278 -3.54 9.41 -0.71
C SER A 278 -4.00 10.78 -0.21
N ASN A 279 -3.31 11.87 -0.62
CA ASN A 279 -3.63 13.25 -0.20
C ASN A 279 -4.42 14.06 -1.23
N ALA A 280 -4.65 13.54 -2.44
CA ALA A 280 -5.22 14.29 -3.56
C ALA A 280 -6.63 14.86 -3.31
N PRO A 281 -7.53 14.26 -2.50
CA PRO A 281 -8.82 14.91 -2.23
C PRO A 281 -8.89 15.66 -0.89
N LEU A 282 -8.14 15.25 0.16
CA LEU A 282 -8.44 15.72 1.52
C LEU A 282 -7.53 16.87 2.02
N ILE A 283 -6.30 17.01 1.52
CA ILE A 283 -5.32 17.97 2.08
C ILE A 283 -4.75 18.95 1.03
N THR A 284 -4.97 18.70 -0.27
CA THR A 284 -4.58 19.64 -1.35
C THR A 284 -5.42 20.93 -1.39
N SER A 285 -6.49 21.02 -0.59
CA SER A 285 -7.30 22.26 -0.48
C SER A 285 -6.56 23.42 0.20
N PHE A 286 -5.43 23.18 0.89
CA PHE A 286 -4.71 24.24 1.63
C PHE A 286 -3.41 24.76 0.99
N LYS A 287 -2.95 24.25 -0.16
CA LYS A 287 -1.88 24.90 -0.95
C LYS A 287 -2.28 25.05 -2.41
N ARG A 288 -2.94 26.18 -2.69
CA ARG A 288 -3.46 26.67 -3.98
C ARG A 288 -2.39 26.85 -5.10
N GLU A 289 -1.13 26.49 -4.86
CA GLU A 289 -0.03 26.70 -5.84
C GLU A 289 0.25 25.48 -6.74
N HIS A 290 -0.07 24.25 -6.34
CA HIS A 290 0.33 23.05 -7.10
C HIS A 290 -0.63 22.61 -8.22
N VAL A 291 -1.87 23.11 -8.25
CA VAL A 291 -2.77 22.91 -9.42
C VAL A 291 -2.20 23.59 -10.68
N ARG A 292 -1.33 24.60 -10.52
CA ARG A 292 -0.67 25.26 -11.65
C ARG A 292 0.52 24.47 -12.19
N LEU A 293 1.19 23.65 -11.38
CA LEU A 293 2.28 22.79 -11.84
C LEU A 293 1.76 21.62 -12.67
N PHE A 294 0.69 20.97 -12.23
CA PHE A 294 0.00 19.92 -13.02
C PHE A 294 -0.55 20.44 -14.36
N ARG A 295 -0.95 21.74 -14.41
CA ARG A 295 -1.39 22.39 -15.65
C ARG A 295 -0.23 22.76 -16.58
N ARG A 296 0.92 23.17 -16.05
CA ARG A 296 2.14 23.48 -16.83
C ARG A 296 2.79 22.23 -17.43
N GLU A 297 2.80 21.12 -16.70
CA GLU A 297 3.38 19.84 -17.14
C GLU A 297 2.71 19.28 -18.41
N ASN A 298 1.42 19.60 -18.64
CA ASN A 298 0.70 19.26 -19.88
C ASN A 298 0.79 20.34 -20.98
N SER A 299 1.28 21.55 -20.69
CA SER A 299 1.45 22.60 -21.71
C SER A 299 2.83 22.57 -22.37
N ASP A 300 3.83 22.01 -21.70
CA ASP A 300 5.21 21.95 -22.16
C ASP A 300 5.59 20.59 -22.81
N ALA A 301 4.62 19.69 -23.00
CA ALA A 301 4.82 18.49 -23.80
C ALA A 301 5.09 18.88 -25.27
N PRO A 302 6.20 18.46 -25.88
CA PRO A 302 6.45 18.75 -27.28
C PRO A 302 5.30 18.14 -28.09
N SER A 303 4.72 18.95 -28.98
CA SER A 303 3.70 18.50 -29.92
C SER A 303 4.23 17.30 -30.71
N VAL A 304 3.86 16.09 -30.29
CA VAL A 304 4.05 14.89 -31.10
C VAL A 304 3.12 15.04 -32.29
N ARG A 305 3.72 15.35 -33.44
CA ARG A 305 3.03 15.39 -34.72
C ARG A 305 2.73 13.93 -35.09
N TRP A 306 1.45 13.60 -35.16
CA TRP A 306 0.89 12.29 -35.52
C TRP A 306 1.50 11.72 -36.80
#